data_AF-A0A958PGA2-F1
#
_entry.id   AF-A0A958PGA2-F1
#
_cell.length_a   1.000
_cell.length_b   1.000
_cell.length_c   1.000
_cell.angle_alpha   90.00
_cell.angle_beta   90.00
_cell.angle_gamma   90.00
#
_symmetry.space_group_name_H-M   'P 1'
#
loop_
_entity.id
_entity.type
_entity.pdbx_description
1 polymer ?
#
loop_
_entity_poly.entity_id
_entity_poly.type
_entity_poly.pdbx_seq_one_letter_code
_entity_poly.pdbx_strand_id
1 'polypeptide(L)' 'METKSRVRLINKMGKYFRGAIIDSWARASSGRMRGKIQFQTDEKLIDIDVNDIMDILPEPEK' A
#
# COMPACT_ATOMS: atom_id res chain seq x y z
N MET A 1 16.74 -1.00 13.42
CA MET A 1 15.30 -0.79 13.27
C MET A 1 15.13 -0.28 11.84
N GLU A 2 14.62 -1.11 10.92
CA GLU A 2 14.48 -0.68 9.52
C GLU A 2 13.48 0.48 9.44
N THR A 3 13.94 1.62 8.93
CA THR A 3 13.10 2.77 8.66
C THR A 3 12.14 2.37 7.55
N LYS A 4 10.86 2.13 7.87
CA LYS A 4 9.85 1.86 6.85
C LYS A 4 9.66 3.16 6.05
N SER A 5 10.15 3.18 4.80
CA SER A 5 10.04 4.34 3.91
C SER A 5 8.57 4.76 3.81
N ARG A 6 8.31 6.06 4.02
CA ARG A 6 6.97 6.61 3.82
C ARG A 6 6.65 6.60 2.33
N VAL A 7 5.42 6.23 2.00
CA VAL A 7 4.92 6.16 0.63
C VAL A 7 3.55 6.83 0.54
N ARG A 8 3.18 7.16 -0.68
CA ARG A 8 1.82 7.54 -1.07
C ARG A 8 1.18 6.36 -1.81
N LEU A 9 0.14 5.80 -1.23
CA LEU A 9 -0.68 4.79 -1.87
C LEU A 9 -1.86 5.46 -2.56
N ILE A 10 -2.08 5.14 -3.83
CA ILE A 10 -3.20 5.63 -4.62
C ILE A 10 -4.10 4.44 -4.92
N ASN A 11 -5.37 4.52 -4.53
CA ASN A 11 -6.34 3.49 -4.88
C ASN A 11 -6.96 3.75 -6.27
N LYS A 12 -7.66 2.76 -6.82
CA LYS A 12 -8.31 2.84 -8.14
C LYS A 12 -9.44 3.88 -8.23
N MET A 13 -9.91 4.40 -7.10
CA MET A 13 -10.86 5.52 -7.06
C MET A 13 -10.14 6.89 -7.07
N GLY A 14 -8.81 6.91 -7.15
CA GLY A 14 -8.01 8.14 -7.09
C GLY A 14 -7.84 8.72 -5.69
N LYS A 15 -8.22 7.98 -4.63
CA LYS A 15 -7.98 8.40 -3.24
C LYS A 15 -6.54 8.12 -2.84
N TYR A 16 -5.95 9.09 -2.15
CA TYR A 16 -4.58 9.05 -1.65
C TYR A 16 -4.53 8.69 -0.17
N PHE A 17 -3.58 7.84 0.19
CA PHE A 17 -3.22 7.52 1.55
C PHE A 17 -1.73 7.78 1.74
N ARG A 18 -1.39 8.52 2.80
CA ARG A 18 -0.01 8.78 3.20
C ARG A 18 0.32 7.92 4.41
N GLY A 19 1.47 7.25 4.39
CA GLY A 19 1.81 6.32 5.45
C GLY A 19 2.96 5.39 5.11
N ALA A 20 2.97 4.21 5.71
CA ALA A 20 3.97 3.18 5.47
C ALA A 20 3.31 1.81 5.28
N ILE A 21 3.90 1.00 4.41
CA ILE A 21 3.54 -0.42 4.29
C ILE A 21 4.13 -1.16 5.49
N ILE A 22 3.28 -1.78 6.30
CA ILE A 22 3.71 -2.51 7.49
C ILE A 22 3.95 -3.98 7.18
N ASP A 23 3.07 -4.55 6.36
CA ASP A 23 3.12 -5.93 5.87
C ASP A 23 2.48 -5.98 4.47
N SER A 24 2.92 -6.92 3.64
CA SER A 24 2.32 -7.14 2.32
C SER A 24 2.53 -8.55 1.83
N TRP A 25 1.51 -9.09 1.16
CA TRP A 25 1.63 -10.31 0.38
C TRP A 25 0.80 -10.18 -0.89
N ALA A 26 1.37 -10.64 -2.00
CA ALA A 26 0.68 -10.69 -3.27
C ALA A 26 1.13 -11.95 -4.02
N ARG A 27 0.18 -12.67 -4.61
CA ARG A 27 0.45 -13.84 -5.45
C ARG A 27 -0.42 -13.79 -6.71
N ALA A 28 0.19 -14.16 -7.83
CA ALA A 28 -0.53 -14.46 -9.05
C ALA A 28 -1.07 -15.90 -8.98
N SER A 29 -2.35 -16.09 -9.28
CA SER A 29 -2.98 -17.41 -9.35
C SER A 29 -4.10 -17.39 -10.38
N SER A 30 -4.03 -18.32 -11.35
CA SER A 30 -5.02 -18.47 -12.42
C SER A 30 -5.34 -17.16 -13.16
N GLY A 31 -4.29 -16.40 -13.53
CA GLY A 31 -4.44 -15.13 -14.24
C GLY A 31 -5.00 -13.98 -13.40
N ARG A 32 -5.14 -14.14 -12.08
CA ARG A 32 -5.60 -13.10 -11.16
C ARG A 32 -4.56 -12.82 -10.09
N MET A 33 -4.47 -11.56 -9.68
CA MET A 33 -3.72 -11.18 -8.48
C MET A 33 -4.60 -11.39 -7.24
N ARG A 34 -4.02 -12.00 -6.20
CA ARG A 34 -4.61 -12.08 -4.86
C ARG A 34 -3.60 -11.59 -3.86
N GLY A 35 -4.00 -10.72 -2.97
CA GLY A 35 -3.08 -10.15 -2.01
C GLY A 35 -3.71 -9.05 -1.20
N LYS A 36 -3.05 -8.70 -0.11
CA LYS A 36 -3.40 -7.55 0.71
C LYS A 36 -2.13 -6.82 1.14
N ILE A 37 -2.27 -5.52 1.32
CA ILE A 37 -1.27 -4.66 1.95
C ILE A 37 -1.87 -4.14 3.24
N GLN A 38 -1.12 -4.29 4.32
CA GLN A 38 -1.41 -3.64 5.59
C GLN A 38 -0.66 -2.32 5.62
N PHE A 39 -1.41 -1.21 5.62
CA PHE A 39 -0.91 0.14 5.47
C PHE A 39 -1.19 0.96 6.72
N GLN A 40 -0.16 1.52 7.34
CA GLN A 40 -0.29 2.42 8.49
C GLN A 40 -0.35 3.85 7.99
N THR A 41 -1.51 4.50 8.11
CA THR A 41 -1.63 5.95 7.94
C THR A 41 -1.31 6.66 9.26
N ASP A 42 -1.29 8.00 9.25
CA ASP A 42 -1.12 8.76 10.49
C ASP A 42 -2.32 8.61 11.46
N GLU A 43 -3.49 8.16 10.96
CA GLU A 43 -4.71 8.00 11.75
C GLU A 43 -4.97 6.56 12.20
N LYS A 44 -4.69 5.58 11.33
CA LYS A 44 -5.07 4.17 11.57
C LYS A 44 -4.35 3.19 10.65
N LEU A 45 -4.46 1.92 11.01
CA LEU A 45 -4.08 0.79 10.17
C LEU A 45 -5.24 0.45 9.20
N ILE A 46 -4.94 0.25 7.93
CA ILE A 46 -5.90 -0.15 6.91
C ILE A 46 -5.37 -1.35 6.11
N ASP A 47 -6.24 -2.31 5.84
CA ASP A 47 -5.96 -3.40 4.92
C ASP A 47 -6.55 -3.07 3.54
N ILE A 48 -5.74 -3.15 2.50
CA ILE A 48 -6.13 -2.83 1.13
C ILE A 48 -5.90 -4.05 0.25
N ASP A 49 -6.89 -4.44 -0.55
CA ASP A 49 -6.73 -5.49 -1.55
C ASP A 49 -5.80 -4.99 -2.66
N VAL A 50 -4.86 -5.83 -3.10
CA VAL A 50 -3.92 -5.46 -4.18
C VAL A 50 -4.64 -5.08 -5.48
N ASN A 51 -5.85 -5.58 -5.70
CA ASN A 51 -6.67 -5.23 -6.84
C ASN A 51 -7.35 -3.87 -6.70
N ASP A 52 -7.32 -3.22 -5.54
CA ASP A 52 -7.85 -1.87 -5.34
C ASP A 52 -6.76 -0.80 -5.41
N ILE A 53 -5.50 -1.21 -5.53
CA ILE A 53 -4.35 -0.33 -5.65
C ILE A 53 -4.16 0.06 -7.11
N MET A 54 -3.97 1.35 -7.35
CA MET A 54 -3.57 1.89 -8.63
C MET A 54 -2.05 2.09 -8.69
N ASP A 55 -1.46 2.69 -7.66
CA ASP A 55 -0.02 2.93 -7.59
C ASP A 55 0.48 3.11 -6.14
N ILE A 56 1.78 2.93 -5.93
CA ILE A 56 2.49 3.19 -4.67
C ILE A 56 3.76 3.96 -4.99
N LEU A 57 3.81 5.22 -4.57
CA LEU A 57 4.91 6.13 -4.88
C LEU A 57 5.77 6.38 -3.64
N PRO A 58 7.11 6.34 -3.73
CA PRO A 58 7.96 6.79 -2.64
C PRO A 58 7.68 8.27 -2.32
N GLU A 59 7.73 8.63 -1.04
CA GLU A 59 7.83 10.05 -0.68
C GLU A 59 9.28 10.50 -0.79
N PRO A 60 9.56 11.64 -1.45
CA PRO A 60 10.90 12.19 -1.44
C PRO A 60 11.30 12.50 0.00
N GLU A 61 12.48 12.00 0.40
CA GLU A 61 13.12 12.42 1.64
C GLU A 61 13.40 13.93 1.53
N LYS A 62 13.00 14.69 2.56
CA LYS A 62 13.25 16.13 2.63
C LYS A 62 14.71 16.42 2.93
#